data_AF-A0A7V2MD18-F1
#
_entry.id   AF-A0A7V2MD18-F1
#
_cell.length_a   1.000
_cell.length_b   1.000
_cell.length_c   1.000
_cell.angle_alpha   90.00
_cell.angle_beta   90.00
_cell.angle_gamma   90.00
#
_symmetry.space_group_name_H-M   'P 1'
#
loop_
_entity.id
_entity.type
_entity.pdbx_description
1 polymer ?
#
loop_
_entity_poly.entity_id
_entity_poly.type
_entity_poly.pdbx_seq_one_letter_code
_entity_poly.pdbx_strand_id
1 'polypeptide(L)'
;MSFELSDNAYGKSSVRLTKVTRLPDRHELKELSVDIQLRGGFDDCYLKGDNTMVLPTDTMKNTVYALAADHGMDSGESFAISLAEHFLKHPQLPHCSSARVEISESRWKRIRDANGRGHPWSFINGGTEKRTCRVTCRRGESSPVVSGGIADLLLLKTTDSAFV
;
A
#
# COMPACT_ATOMS: atom_id res chain seq x y z
N MET A 1 -22.15 32.32 10.01
CA MET A 1 -20.88 31.57 10.16
C MET A 1 -20.45 31.14 8.77
N SER A 2 -19.26 31.53 8.35
CA SER A 2 -18.61 31.02 7.14
C SER A 2 -17.64 29.92 7.56
N PHE A 3 -17.66 28.80 6.84
CA PHE A 3 -16.72 27.69 7.01
C PHE A 3 -15.80 27.64 5.80
N GLU A 4 -14.55 27.24 6.01
CA GLU A 4 -13.54 27.14 4.96
C GLU A 4 -12.98 25.72 4.93
N LEU A 5 -12.82 25.17 3.72
CA LEU A 5 -12.19 23.87 3.51
C LEU A 5 -10.67 24.07 3.47
N SER A 6 -9.99 23.77 4.57
CA SER A 6 -8.53 23.97 4.67
C SER A 6 -7.71 22.91 3.90
N ASP A 7 -8.21 21.68 3.85
CA ASP A 7 -7.53 20.55 3.21
C ASP A 7 -8.54 19.46 2.87
N ASN A 8 -8.28 18.71 1.81
CA ASN A 8 -9.13 17.61 1.38
C ASN A 8 -8.33 16.43 0.84
N ALA A 9 -8.87 15.24 1.05
CA ALA A 9 -8.30 14.00 0.54
C ALA A 9 -9.37 12.90 0.53
N TYR A 10 -9.29 12.02 -0.46
CA TYR A 10 -10.14 10.84 -0.53
C TYR A 10 -9.38 9.65 -1.10
N GLY A 11 -9.94 8.45 -0.95
CA GLY A 11 -9.39 7.29 -1.61
C GLY A 11 -9.97 5.97 -1.12
N LYS A 12 -9.16 4.91 -1.19
CA LYS A 12 -9.57 3.55 -0.83
C LYS A 12 -8.59 2.96 0.16
N SER A 13 -9.11 2.46 1.28
CA SER A 13 -8.32 1.80 2.31
C SER A 13 -8.64 0.31 2.39
N SER A 14 -7.73 -0.44 2.99
CA SER A 14 -7.85 -1.88 3.27
C SER A 14 -8.09 -2.72 2.02
N VAL A 15 -7.43 -2.36 0.90
CA VAL A 15 -7.43 -3.21 -0.30
C VAL A 15 -6.52 -4.41 -0.03
N ARG A 16 -7.13 -5.56 0.26
CA ARG A 16 -6.40 -6.81 0.50
C ARG A 16 -5.99 -7.46 -0.82
N LEU A 17 -4.70 -7.68 -0.99
CA LEU A 17 -4.11 -8.25 -2.19
C LEU A 17 -3.24 -9.44 -1.81
N THR A 18 -3.55 -10.62 -2.36
CA THR A 18 -2.70 -11.81 -2.26
C THR A 18 -2.21 -12.18 -3.66
N LYS A 19 -0.89 -12.11 -3.88
CA LYS A 19 -0.25 -12.49 -5.14
C LYS A 19 0.52 -13.81 -4.97
N VAL A 20 0.24 -14.77 -5.84
CA VAL A 20 0.97 -16.04 -5.93
C VAL A 20 1.75 -16.07 -7.24
N THR A 21 3.08 -16.04 -7.14
CA THR A 21 3.97 -16.23 -8.29
C THR A 21 4.29 -17.71 -8.41
N ARG A 22 3.89 -18.36 -9.50
CA ARG A 22 4.11 -19.80 -9.74
C ARG A 22 5.38 -20.00 -10.56
N LEU A 23 6.43 -20.51 -9.93
CA LEU A 23 7.67 -20.95 -10.58
C LEU A 23 7.59 -22.46 -10.86
N PRO A 24 8.46 -23.02 -11.72
CA PRO A 24 8.43 -24.44 -12.06
C PRO A 24 8.58 -25.39 -10.86
N ASP A 25 9.36 -25.00 -9.86
CA ASP A 25 9.74 -25.84 -8.71
C ASP A 25 9.03 -25.44 -7.41
N ARG A 26 8.44 -24.23 -7.34
CA ARG A 26 7.81 -23.68 -6.13
C ARG A 26 6.89 -22.50 -6.42
N HIS A 27 6.03 -22.16 -5.46
CA HIS A 27 5.28 -20.92 -5.46
C HIS A 27 5.92 -19.90 -4.51
N GLU A 28 5.83 -18.61 -4.83
CA GLU A 28 6.10 -17.51 -3.91
C GLU A 28 4.78 -16.80 -3.58
N LEU A 29 4.62 -16.38 -2.32
CA LEU A 29 3.40 -15.76 -1.80
C LEU A 29 3.73 -14.39 -1.22
N LYS A 30 2.93 -13.39 -1.61
CA LYS A 30 2.96 -12.06 -0.99
C LYS A 30 1.54 -11.61 -0.68
N GLU A 31 1.31 -11.15 0.53
CA GLU A 31 0.02 -10.64 0.99
C GLU A 31 0.18 -9.21 1.51
N LEU A 32 -0.53 -8.28 0.90
CA LEU A 32 -0.49 -6.86 1.18
C LEU A 32 -1.88 -6.33 1.58
N SER A 33 -1.91 -5.33 2.45
CA SER A 33 -3.01 -4.36 2.53
C SER A 33 -2.53 -3.04 1.95
N VAL A 34 -3.31 -2.47 1.04
CA VAL A 34 -2.97 -1.22 0.35
C VAL A 34 -4.01 -0.16 0.67
N ASP A 35 -3.52 1.01 1.06
CA ASP A 35 -4.30 2.23 1.25
C ASP A 35 -3.84 3.27 0.24
N ILE A 36 -4.78 3.93 -0.41
CA ILE A 36 -4.53 4.95 -1.42
C ILE A 36 -5.27 6.22 -1.01
N GLN A 37 -4.59 7.35 -1.07
CA GLN A 37 -5.16 8.67 -0.83
C GLN A 37 -4.71 9.64 -1.92
N LEU A 38 -5.66 10.34 -2.53
CA LEU A 38 -5.42 11.40 -3.51
C LEU A 38 -5.77 12.76 -2.90
N ARG A 39 -5.00 13.78 -3.27
CA ARG A 39 -5.22 15.18 -2.88
C ARG A 39 -5.07 16.08 -4.11
N GLY A 40 -5.76 17.22 -4.11
CA GLY A 40 -5.78 18.13 -5.25
C GLY A 40 -7.06 18.94 -5.30
N GLY A 41 -7.42 19.40 -6.50
CA GLY A 41 -8.65 20.17 -6.71
C GLY A 41 -9.92 19.30 -6.66
N PHE A 42 -10.26 18.78 -5.49
CA PHE A 42 -11.48 17.99 -5.25
C PHE A 42 -12.55 18.77 -4.46
N ASP A 43 -12.34 20.05 -4.21
CA ASP A 43 -13.19 20.92 -3.38
C ASP A 43 -14.66 20.88 -3.78
N ASP A 44 -14.96 20.85 -5.08
CA ASP A 44 -16.33 20.85 -5.60
C ASP A 44 -17.14 19.61 -5.16
N CYS A 45 -16.51 18.45 -4.93
CA CYS A 45 -17.25 17.29 -4.42
C CYS A 45 -17.68 17.48 -2.95
N TYR A 46 -16.90 18.23 -2.17
CA TYR A 46 -17.22 18.53 -0.77
C TYR A 46 -18.18 19.72 -0.63
N LEU A 47 -17.96 20.77 -1.41
CA LEU A 47 -18.70 22.04 -1.27
C LEU A 47 -20.01 22.04 -2.05
N LYS A 48 -20.09 21.30 -3.16
CA LYS A 48 -21.23 21.33 -4.10
C LYS A 48 -21.83 19.95 -4.38
N GLY A 49 -21.17 18.86 -3.97
CA GLY A 49 -21.58 17.49 -4.32
C GLY A 49 -21.31 17.12 -5.78
N ASP A 50 -20.46 17.87 -6.48
CA ASP A 50 -20.09 17.58 -7.87
C ASP A 50 -18.94 16.54 -7.90
N ASN A 51 -19.26 15.35 -8.41
CA ASN A 51 -18.32 14.23 -8.48
C ASN A 51 -17.64 14.07 -9.85
N THR A 52 -17.83 15.00 -10.79
CA THR A 52 -17.24 14.92 -12.14
C THR A 52 -15.72 14.77 -12.13
N MET A 53 -15.07 15.32 -11.11
CA MET A 53 -13.62 15.32 -10.92
C MET A 53 -13.12 14.18 -10.00
N VAL A 54 -14.01 13.29 -9.56
CA VAL A 54 -13.72 12.23 -8.59
C VAL A 54 -13.56 10.89 -9.31
N LEU A 55 -12.38 10.28 -9.21
CA LEU A 55 -12.18 8.89 -9.59
C LEU A 55 -12.88 7.97 -8.57
N PRO A 56 -13.80 7.07 -8.97
CA PRO A 56 -14.47 6.19 -8.02
C PRO A 56 -13.49 5.33 -7.22
N THR A 57 -13.75 5.17 -5.92
CA THR A 57 -12.85 4.38 -5.05
C THR A 57 -12.84 2.88 -5.41
N ASP A 58 -13.88 2.39 -6.09
CA ASP A 58 -13.88 1.05 -6.67
C ASP A 58 -12.91 0.93 -7.85
N THR A 59 -12.83 1.94 -8.71
CA THR A 59 -11.81 2.02 -9.77
C THR A 59 -10.41 1.97 -9.15
N MET A 60 -10.16 2.71 -8.06
CA MET A 60 -8.87 2.69 -7.36
C MET A 60 -8.50 1.30 -6.84
N LYS A 61 -9.47 0.57 -6.25
CA LYS A 61 -9.30 -0.84 -5.83
C LYS A 61 -8.97 -1.73 -7.03
N ASN A 62 -9.71 -1.59 -8.14
CA ASN A 62 -9.50 -2.39 -9.34
C ASN A 62 -8.13 -2.11 -9.98
N THR A 63 -7.66 -0.85 -9.95
CA THR A 63 -6.32 -0.45 -10.35
C THR A 63 -5.24 -1.17 -9.55
N VAL A 64 -5.40 -1.34 -8.22
CA VAL A 64 -4.46 -2.13 -7.40
C VAL A 64 -4.34 -3.55 -7.94
N TYR A 65 -5.47 -4.23 -8.22
CA TYR A 65 -5.46 -5.59 -8.74
C TYR A 65 -4.87 -5.67 -10.15
N ALA A 66 -5.19 -4.71 -11.02
CA ALA A 66 -4.66 -4.66 -12.39
C ALA A 66 -3.14 -4.49 -12.39
N LEU A 67 -2.59 -3.49 -11.69
CA LEU A 67 -1.14 -3.29 -11.63
C LEU A 67 -0.44 -4.46 -10.93
N ALA A 68 -1.05 -5.06 -9.91
CA ALA A 68 -0.49 -6.23 -9.26
C ALA A 68 -0.44 -7.45 -10.19
N ALA A 69 -1.32 -7.55 -11.18
CA ALA A 69 -1.24 -8.62 -12.18
C ALA A 69 -0.08 -8.37 -13.16
N ASP A 70 0.06 -7.14 -13.66
CA ASP A 70 1.00 -6.79 -14.73
C ASP A 70 2.45 -6.59 -14.26
N HIS A 71 2.66 -6.16 -13.01
CA HIS A 71 3.99 -5.81 -12.50
C HIS A 71 4.55 -6.81 -11.49
N GLY A 72 5.87 -7.02 -11.52
CA GLY A 72 6.60 -7.66 -10.43
C GLY A 72 6.41 -6.89 -9.12
N MET A 73 6.24 -7.62 -8.02
CA MET A 73 6.01 -7.03 -6.69
C MET A 73 7.21 -7.31 -5.80
N ASP A 74 8.38 -6.81 -6.25
CA ASP A 74 9.67 -7.07 -5.62
C ASP A 74 9.71 -6.55 -4.17
N SER A 75 9.12 -5.39 -3.94
CA SER A 75 8.97 -4.77 -2.62
C SER A 75 7.64 -4.04 -2.49
N GLY A 76 7.22 -3.75 -1.26
CA GLY A 76 6.04 -2.90 -1.03
C GLY A 76 6.31 -1.47 -1.55
N GLU A 77 7.52 -0.97 -1.35
CA GLU A 77 7.96 0.36 -1.74
C GLU A 77 7.89 0.55 -3.26
N SER A 78 8.45 -0.38 -4.03
CA SER A 78 8.42 -0.32 -5.50
C SER A 78 7.00 -0.36 -6.05
N PHE A 79 6.14 -1.21 -5.47
CA PHE A 79 4.73 -1.30 -5.87
C PHE A 79 3.94 -0.03 -5.49
N ALA A 80 4.20 0.53 -4.30
CA ALA A 80 3.59 1.78 -3.86
C ALA A 80 4.00 2.97 -4.75
N ILE A 81 5.25 3.02 -5.22
CA ILE A 81 5.72 4.00 -6.21
C ILE A 81 4.92 3.84 -7.51
N SER A 82 4.84 2.63 -8.06
CA SER A 82 4.10 2.38 -9.31
C SER A 82 2.63 2.80 -9.20
N LEU A 83 1.97 2.48 -8.08
CA LEU A 83 0.58 2.90 -7.85
C LEU A 83 0.45 4.43 -7.72
N ALA A 84 1.28 5.07 -6.91
CA ALA A 84 1.23 6.51 -6.69
C ALA A 84 1.48 7.27 -8.00
N GLU A 85 2.47 6.85 -8.79
CA GLU A 85 2.72 7.42 -10.12
C GLU A 85 1.57 7.18 -11.09
N HIS A 86 0.98 5.98 -11.10
CA HIS A 86 -0.15 5.65 -11.97
C HIS A 86 -1.33 6.60 -11.73
N PHE A 87 -1.73 6.79 -10.47
CA PHE A 87 -2.83 7.71 -10.16
C PHE A 87 -2.49 9.16 -10.49
N LEU A 88 -1.26 9.60 -10.22
CA LEU A 88 -0.84 10.97 -10.50
C LEU A 88 -0.74 11.27 -12.01
N LYS A 89 -0.42 10.25 -12.83
CA LYS A 89 -0.36 10.35 -14.30
C LYS A 89 -1.69 10.02 -14.99
N HIS A 90 -2.74 9.68 -14.24
CA HIS A 90 -4.03 9.29 -14.81
C HIS A 90 -4.66 10.45 -15.60
N PRO A 91 -5.07 10.26 -16.87
CA PRO A 91 -5.55 11.34 -17.73
C PRO A 91 -6.77 12.10 -17.19
N GLN A 92 -7.64 11.44 -16.42
CA GLN A 92 -8.82 12.05 -15.79
C GLN A 92 -8.50 12.83 -14.50
N LEU A 93 -7.24 12.83 -14.05
CA LEU A 93 -6.83 13.45 -12.78
C LEU A 93 -5.73 14.53 -12.95
N PRO A 94 -5.83 15.47 -13.91
CA PRO A 94 -4.83 16.53 -14.05
C PRO A 94 -4.76 17.45 -12.82
N HIS A 95 -5.88 17.60 -12.11
CA HIS A 95 -6.04 18.39 -10.87
C HIS A 95 -5.54 17.68 -9.60
N CYS A 96 -5.22 16.39 -9.68
CA CYS A 96 -4.59 15.67 -8.56
C CYS A 96 -3.17 16.19 -8.36
N SER A 97 -2.89 16.77 -7.19
CA SER A 97 -1.60 17.36 -6.84
C SER A 97 -0.68 16.36 -6.14
N SER A 98 -1.25 15.36 -5.44
CA SER A 98 -0.46 14.30 -4.83
C SER A 98 -1.22 12.98 -4.70
N ALA A 99 -0.47 11.89 -4.81
CA ALA A 99 -0.95 10.54 -4.54
C ALA A 99 -0.08 9.92 -3.45
N ARG A 100 -0.71 9.47 -2.36
CA ARG A 100 -0.09 8.74 -1.27
C ARG A 100 -0.57 7.29 -1.29
N VAL A 101 0.37 6.37 -1.18
CA VAL A 101 0.10 4.94 -1.06
C VAL A 101 0.79 4.41 0.18
N GLU A 102 0.04 3.75 1.04
CA GLU A 102 0.55 3.05 2.22
C GLU A 102 0.31 1.55 2.04
N ILE A 103 1.34 0.76 2.35
CA ILE A 103 1.29 -0.69 2.22
C ILE A 103 1.75 -1.31 3.53
N SER A 104 1.02 -2.34 3.94
CA SER A 104 1.40 -3.23 5.02
C SER A 104 1.47 -4.66 4.50
N GLU A 105 2.62 -5.32 4.65
CA GLU A 105 2.85 -6.70 4.20
C GLU A 105 2.71 -7.69 5.37
N SER A 106 1.79 -8.64 5.22
CA SER A 106 1.67 -9.80 6.11
C SER A 106 2.82 -10.77 5.84
N ARG A 107 3.45 -11.28 6.90
CA ARG A 107 4.55 -12.23 6.74
C ARG A 107 4.03 -13.66 6.60
N TRP A 108 4.55 -14.35 5.60
CA TRP A 108 4.38 -15.78 5.40
C TRP A 108 5.73 -16.48 5.41
N LYS A 109 5.86 -17.54 6.21
CA LYS A 109 7.05 -18.39 6.26
C LYS A 109 6.76 -19.68 5.52
N ARG A 110 7.65 -20.07 4.61
CA ARG A 110 7.57 -21.38 3.96
C ARG A 110 7.72 -22.49 5.00
N ILE A 111 6.81 -23.45 5.00
CA ILE A 111 6.90 -24.63 5.87
C ILE A 111 8.14 -25.44 5.43
N ARG A 112 8.92 -25.95 6.39
CA ARG A 112 10.12 -26.75 6.13
C ARG A 112 9.97 -28.14 6.74
N ASP A 113 10.55 -29.15 6.09
CA ASP A 113 10.64 -30.50 6.64
C ASP A 113 11.77 -30.63 7.68
N ALA A 114 11.94 -31.83 8.24
CA ALA A 114 12.96 -32.13 9.25
C ALA A 114 14.40 -31.91 8.75
N ASN A 115 14.63 -31.94 7.43
CA ASN A 115 15.93 -31.70 6.80
C ASN A 115 16.10 -30.23 6.36
N GLY A 116 15.14 -29.35 6.70
CA GLY A 116 15.16 -27.94 6.36
C GLY A 116 14.72 -27.62 4.93
N ARG A 117 14.28 -28.61 4.13
CA ARG A 117 13.79 -28.39 2.76
C ARG A 117 12.43 -27.70 2.81
N GLY A 118 12.30 -26.59 2.08
CA GLY A 118 11.06 -25.83 2.00
C GLY A 118 10.00 -26.54 1.16
N HIS A 119 8.76 -26.58 1.66
CA HIS A 119 7.62 -27.08 0.90
C HIS A 119 7.37 -26.18 -0.33
N PRO A 120 7.19 -26.75 -1.53
CA PRO A 120 7.02 -25.96 -2.75
C PRO A 120 5.89 -24.93 -2.72
N TRP A 121 4.79 -25.20 -2.02
CA TRP A 121 3.58 -24.34 -2.05
C TRP A 121 2.84 -24.21 -0.71
N SER A 122 3.49 -24.54 0.41
CA SER A 122 2.86 -24.42 1.73
C SER A 122 3.57 -23.41 2.61
N PHE A 123 2.78 -22.57 3.28
CA PHE A 123 3.22 -21.47 4.11
C PHE A 123 2.48 -21.51 5.45
N ILE A 124 3.15 -21.03 6.50
CA ILE A 124 2.59 -20.77 7.82
C ILE A 124 2.73 -19.27 8.12
N ASN A 125 1.89 -18.76 9.02
CA ASN A 125 1.99 -17.37 9.46
C ASN A 125 3.42 -17.05 9.96
N GLY A 126 3.96 -15.93 9.51
CA GLY A 126 5.34 -15.52 9.76
C GLY A 126 5.59 -14.81 11.09
N GLY A 127 4.54 -14.42 11.81
CA GLY A 127 4.56 -13.53 12.95
C GLY A 127 3.49 -12.44 12.82
N THR A 128 3.28 -11.66 13.89
CA THR A 128 2.34 -10.53 13.88
C THR A 128 2.95 -9.28 13.24
N GLU A 129 4.29 -9.19 13.21
CA GLU A 129 4.99 -8.04 12.69
C GLU A 129 4.77 -7.88 11.20
N LYS A 130 4.60 -6.63 10.78
CA LYS A 130 4.33 -6.25 9.40
C LYS A 130 5.43 -5.34 8.90
N ARG A 131 5.91 -5.59 7.69
CA ARG A 131 6.73 -4.62 6.98
C ARG A 131 5.79 -3.57 6.41
N THR A 132 6.06 -2.30 6.68
CA THR A 132 5.23 -1.20 6.20
C THR A 132 6.03 -0.28 5.30
N CYS A 133 5.35 0.37 4.36
CA CYS A 133 5.91 1.49 3.64
C CYS A 133 4.85 2.51 3.29
N ARG A 134 5.28 3.76 3.15
CA ARG A 134 4.47 4.87 2.67
C ARG A 134 5.24 5.63 1.61
N VAL A 135 4.58 5.82 0.48
CA VAL A 135 5.09 6.59 -0.67
C VAL A 135 4.16 7.76 -0.91
N THR A 136 4.71 8.95 -1.16
CA THR A 136 3.97 10.12 -1.64
C THR A 136 4.64 10.67 -2.89
N CYS A 137 3.90 10.68 -4.00
CA CYS A 137 4.28 11.37 -5.23
C CYS A 137 3.53 12.70 -5.30
N ARG A 138 4.22 13.78 -5.69
CA ARG A 138 3.60 15.10 -5.94
C ARG A 138 3.81 15.54 -7.37
N ARG A 139 2.82 16.20 -7.94
CA ARG A 139 2.90 16.73 -9.31
C ARG A 139 3.96 17.82 -9.37
N GLY A 140 4.84 17.73 -10.36
CA GLY A 140 5.94 18.68 -10.54
C GLY A 140 7.20 18.35 -9.74
N GLU A 141 7.16 17.38 -8.82
CA GLU A 141 8.34 16.86 -8.14
C GLU A 141 8.91 15.66 -8.92
N SER A 142 10.23 15.62 -9.09
CA SER A 142 10.91 14.57 -9.86
C SER A 142 11.10 13.26 -9.11
N SER A 143 10.96 13.27 -7.78
CA SER A 143 11.25 12.11 -6.93
C SER A 143 10.18 11.90 -5.86
N PRO A 144 9.74 10.66 -5.62
CA PRO A 144 8.80 10.35 -4.55
C PRO A 144 9.43 10.49 -3.16
N VAL A 145 8.63 10.85 -2.17
CA VAL A 145 8.99 10.70 -0.75
C VAL A 145 8.64 9.30 -0.29
N VAL A 146 9.63 8.53 0.12
CA VAL A 146 9.48 7.11 0.51
C VAL A 146 9.89 6.94 1.97
N SER A 147 9.08 6.22 2.73
CA SER A 147 9.38 5.81 4.11
C SER A 147 9.04 4.33 4.29
N GLY A 148 9.93 3.59 4.96
CA GLY A 148 9.73 2.19 5.34
C GLY A 148 9.65 2.05 6.85
N GLY A 149 9.06 0.94 7.32
CA GLY A 149 8.90 0.69 8.74
C GLY A 149 8.56 -0.75 9.08
N ILE A 150 8.47 -1.01 10.38
CA ILE A 150 7.98 -2.26 10.96
C ILE A 150 6.88 -1.87 11.94
N ALA A 151 5.74 -2.53 11.84
CA ALA A 151 4.63 -2.43 12.79
C ALA A 151 4.39 -3.77 13.48
N ASP A 152 3.70 -3.75 14.62
CA ASP A 152 3.21 -4.96 15.32
C ASP A 152 4.30 -5.95 15.76
N LEU A 153 5.54 -5.48 15.94
CA LEU A 153 6.64 -6.25 16.52
C LEU A 153 6.50 -6.27 18.04
N LEU A 154 6.12 -7.42 18.58
CA LEU A 154 5.98 -7.63 20.02
C LEU A 154 7.23 -8.31 20.60
N LEU A 155 7.83 -7.68 21.61
CA LEU A 155 8.97 -8.21 22.35
C LEU A 155 8.74 -7.98 23.86
N LEU A 156 9.30 -8.87 24.68
CA LEU A 156 9.27 -8.75 26.14
C LEU A 156 10.65 -9.08 26.70
N LYS A 157 11.11 -8.27 27.66
CA LYS A 157 12.25 -8.58 28.53
C LYS A 157 11.78 -8.58 29.99
N THR A 158 12.29 -9.51 30.79
CA THR A 158 11.82 -9.78 32.16
C THR A 158 12.61 -9.05 33.26
N THR A 159 13.74 -8.43 32.94
CA THR A 159 14.60 -7.66 33.87
C THR A 159 15.47 -6.65 33.07
N ASP A 160 16.38 -5.90 33.72
CA ASP A 160 17.32 -4.94 33.10
C ASP A 160 16.67 -3.74 32.40
N SER A 161 15.53 -3.28 32.90
CA SER A 161 14.87 -2.04 32.49
C SER A 161 14.29 -1.36 33.71
N ALA A 162 14.58 -0.08 33.92
CA ALA A 162 14.11 0.68 35.08
C ALA A 162 13.62 2.07 34.67
N PHE A 163 12.66 2.61 35.42
CA PHE A 163 12.23 4.01 35.39
C PHE A 163 12.34 4.54 36.83
N VAL A 164 13.32 5.40 37.08
CA VAL A 164 13.64 5.97 38.41
C VAL A 164 13.65 7.48 38.35
#